data_AF-A0A9D9C4J0-F1
#
_entry.id   AF-A0A9D9C4J0-F1
#
_cell.length_a   1.000
_cell.length_b   1.000
_cell.length_c   1.000
_cell.angle_alpha   90.00
_cell.angle_beta   90.00
_cell.angle_gamma   90.00
#
_symmetry.space_group_name_H-M   'P 1'
#
loop_
_entity.id
_entity.type
_entity.pdbx_description
1 polymer ?
#
loop_
_entity_poly.entity_id
_entity_poly.type
_entity_poly.pdbx_seq_one_letter_code
_entity_poly.pdbx_strand_id
1 'polypeptide(L)'
;MINRELIRLKLVQVLYSHLQKGSHNPDASEKELLLSLDKAYDLYNYMLLLMVEVGRMSVRMFEVYQNRSKKLNDGIQWSRKFVDNRFILQLESNKQLRAYCDEQALSWADHEDFVRNLYYKVEESDFYKEYMASETSTYEEDREVWRLIYRRLIVDNEELSDLLEDINVYWNDDKTIVDTFVLKTINRFTSESNSAFPLMPEYKSDTDRDFATKLLRRAITGHEYFSSLIGSNTRGWDPNRIALMDRIILQLG
;
A
#
# COMPACT_ATOMS: atom_id res chain seq x y z
N MET A 1 3.66 9.51 -4.43
CA MET A 1 3.01 8.19 -4.58
C MET A 1 1.67 8.45 -5.24
N ILE A 2 0.80 9.21 -4.58
CA ILE A 2 -0.46 9.72 -5.11
C ILE A 2 -0.23 10.36 -6.47
N ASN A 3 -0.83 9.76 -7.50
CA ASN A 3 -0.78 10.20 -8.88
C ASN A 3 -2.21 10.51 -9.35
N ARG A 4 -2.35 11.03 -10.58
CA ARG A 4 -3.66 11.40 -11.14
C ARG A 4 -4.63 10.23 -11.33
N GLU A 5 -4.12 9.00 -11.37
CA GLU A 5 -4.94 7.79 -11.47
C GLU A 5 -5.64 7.52 -10.14
N LEU A 6 -4.89 7.45 -9.04
CA LEU A 6 -5.44 7.30 -7.70
C LEU A 6 -6.40 8.46 -7.35
N ILE A 7 -6.02 9.69 -7.69
CA ILE A 7 -6.87 10.86 -7.48
C ILE A 7 -8.22 10.70 -8.18
N ARG A 8 -8.24 10.25 -9.44
CA ARG A 8 -9.50 10.04 -10.18
C ARG A 8 -10.34 8.93 -9.58
N LEU A 9 -9.72 7.83 -9.14
CA LEU A 9 -10.42 6.74 -8.46
C LEU A 9 -11.13 7.25 -7.20
N LYS A 10 -10.41 7.97 -6.33
CA LYS A 10 -11.00 8.58 -5.12
C LYS A 10 -12.09 9.60 -5.46
N LEU A 11 -11.89 10.42 -6.50
CA LEU A 11 -12.89 11.39 -6.95
C LEU A 11 -14.20 10.75 -7.38
N VAL A 12 -14.16 9.61 -8.09
CA VAL A 12 -15.36 8.88 -8.48
C VAL A 12 -16.16 8.47 -7.24
N GLN A 13 -15.50 7.93 -6.21
CA GLN A 13 -16.13 7.48 -4.96
C GLN A 13 -16.73 8.64 -4.16
N VAL A 14 -15.97 9.73 -4.01
CA VAL A 14 -16.41 10.92 -3.27
C VAL A 14 -17.55 11.61 -4.01
N LEU A 15 -17.48 11.74 -5.33
CA LEU A 15 -18.53 12.36 -6.13
C LEU A 15 -19.80 11.50 -6.13
N TYR A 16 -19.68 10.18 -6.20
CA TYR A 16 -20.80 9.26 -6.05
C TYR A 16 -21.52 9.48 -4.73
N SER A 17 -20.75 9.47 -3.63
CA SER A 17 -21.27 9.71 -2.29
C SER A 17 -21.91 11.10 -2.15
N HIS A 18 -21.32 12.13 -2.75
CA HIS A 18 -21.86 13.49 -2.77
C HIS A 18 -23.22 13.54 -3.45
N LEU A 19 -23.33 12.97 -4.65
CA LEU A 19 -24.57 12.96 -5.43
C LEU A 19 -25.67 12.11 -4.77
N GLN A 20 -25.31 11.01 -4.11
CA GLN A 20 -26.28 10.14 -3.42
C GLN A 20 -26.83 10.76 -2.13
N LYS A 21 -25.98 11.47 -1.35
CA LYS A 21 -26.39 12.09 -0.09
C LYS A 21 -27.34 13.28 -0.28
N GLY A 22 -27.44 13.86 -1.48
CA GLY A 22 -28.28 15.03 -1.78
C GLY A 22 -27.90 16.31 -1.03
N SER A 23 -26.85 16.28 -0.20
CA SER A 23 -26.37 17.41 0.60
C SER A 23 -25.21 18.11 -0.13
N HIS A 24 -25.41 19.39 -0.43
CA HIS A 24 -24.60 20.18 -1.36
C HIS A 24 -23.34 20.80 -0.76
N ASN A 25 -22.78 20.32 0.36
CA ASN A 25 -21.60 20.96 0.94
C ASN A 25 -20.31 20.52 0.21
N PRO A 26 -19.71 21.35 -0.67
CA PRO A 26 -18.53 20.96 -1.43
C PRO A 26 -17.30 20.88 -0.52
N ASP A 27 -17.27 21.66 0.58
CA ASP A 27 -16.16 21.66 1.53
C ASP A 27 -16.11 20.34 2.31
N ALA A 28 -17.26 19.73 2.61
CA ALA A 28 -17.31 18.43 3.26
C ALA A 28 -16.75 17.33 2.33
N SER A 29 -17.13 17.35 1.05
CA SER A 29 -16.59 16.41 0.06
C SER A 29 -15.10 16.62 -0.21
N GLU A 30 -14.62 17.86 -0.18
CA GLU A 30 -13.19 18.13 -0.32
C GLU A 30 -12.38 17.60 0.87
N LYS A 31 -12.87 17.79 2.10
CA LYS A 31 -12.25 17.21 3.29
C LYS A 31 -12.21 15.68 3.23
N GLU A 32 -13.31 15.06 2.80
CA GLU A 32 -13.39 13.61 2.61
C GLU A 32 -12.38 13.10 1.57
N LEU A 33 -12.27 13.80 0.44
CA LEU A 33 -11.29 13.46 -0.60
C LEU A 33 -9.87 13.52 -0.06
N LEU A 34 -9.50 14.62 0.59
CA LEU A 34 -8.16 14.80 1.14
C LEU A 34 -7.86 13.73 2.20
N LEU A 35 -8.80 13.46 3.11
CA LEU A 35 -8.65 12.40 4.09
C LEU A 35 -8.42 11.04 3.42
N SER A 36 -9.21 10.69 2.40
CA SER A 36 -9.05 9.41 1.69
C SER A 36 -7.69 9.29 0.99
N LEU A 37 -7.15 10.40 0.49
CA LEU A 37 -5.84 10.46 -0.16
C LEU A 37 -4.71 10.30 0.86
N ASP A 38 -4.82 10.98 2.00
CA ASP A 38 -3.88 10.85 3.12
C ASP A 38 -3.89 9.39 3.64
N LYS A 39 -5.07 8.75 3.74
CA LYS A 39 -5.19 7.33 4.11
C LYS A 39 -4.57 6.36 3.12
N ALA A 40 -4.54 6.68 1.83
CA ALA A 40 -3.79 5.87 0.85
C ALA A 40 -2.28 5.92 1.11
N TYR A 41 -1.76 7.05 1.60
CA TYR A 41 -0.35 7.19 1.95
C TYR A 41 -0.03 6.54 3.30
N ASP A 42 -0.96 6.54 4.26
CA ASP A 42 -0.88 5.69 5.46
C ASP A 42 -0.70 4.22 5.06
N LEU A 43 -1.54 3.72 4.14
CA LEU A 43 -1.47 2.34 3.66
C LEU A 43 -0.10 2.01 3.05
N TYR A 44 0.45 2.91 2.23
CA TYR A 44 1.79 2.71 1.65
C TYR A 44 2.88 2.50 2.72
N ASN A 45 2.89 3.33 3.75
CA ASN A 45 3.85 3.20 4.85
C ASN A 45 3.55 1.97 5.72
N TYR A 46 2.28 1.65 5.94
CA TYR A 46 1.83 0.48 6.69
C TYR A 46 2.27 -0.83 6.02
N MET A 47 2.23 -0.90 4.69
CA MET A 47 2.68 -2.06 3.91
C MET A 47 4.22 -2.19 3.87
N LEU A 48 4.95 -1.07 3.88
CA LEU A 48 6.41 -1.10 4.08
C LEU A 48 6.77 -1.58 5.48
N LEU A 49 6.03 -1.13 6.50
CA LEU A 49 6.19 -1.56 7.87
C LEU A 49 5.90 -3.06 8.03
N LEU A 50 4.90 -3.61 7.34
CA LEU A 50 4.60 -5.05 7.35
C LEU A 50 5.84 -5.88 6.99
N MET A 51 6.57 -5.48 5.95
CA MET A 51 7.81 -6.16 5.58
C MET A 51 8.84 -6.11 6.71
N VAL A 52 9.03 -4.94 7.34
CA VAL A 52 9.94 -4.78 8.47
C VAL A 52 9.54 -5.71 9.62
N GLU A 53 8.26 -5.83 9.91
CA GLU A 53 7.74 -6.69 10.97
C GLU A 53 7.93 -8.19 10.66
N VAL A 54 7.78 -8.61 9.39
CA VAL A 54 8.14 -9.97 8.96
C VAL A 54 9.65 -10.20 9.10
N GLY A 55 10.48 -9.19 8.80
CA GLY A 55 11.93 -9.25 9.04
C GLY A 55 12.25 -9.43 10.52
N ARG A 56 11.63 -8.63 11.41
CA ARG A 56 11.77 -8.75 12.87
C ARG A 56 11.26 -10.10 13.38
N MET A 57 10.19 -10.62 12.82
CA MET A 57 9.68 -11.96 13.15
C MET A 57 10.73 -13.03 12.85
N SER A 58 11.44 -12.92 11.72
CA SER A 58 12.51 -13.85 11.38
C SER A 58 13.66 -13.87 12.39
N VAL A 59 14.01 -12.71 12.96
CA VAL A 59 15.01 -12.60 14.03
C VAL A 59 14.55 -13.38 15.27
N ARG A 60 13.29 -13.16 15.69
CA ARG A 60 12.71 -13.86 16.85
C ARG A 60 12.67 -15.36 16.64
N MET A 61 12.25 -15.81 15.46
CA MET A 61 12.16 -17.23 15.13
C MET A 61 13.54 -17.89 15.02
N PHE A 62 14.54 -17.19 14.47
CA PHE A 62 15.91 -17.66 14.46
C PHE A 62 16.46 -17.92 15.87
N GLU A 63 16.20 -17.02 16.82
CA GLU A 63 16.60 -17.21 18.23
C GLU A 63 15.93 -18.43 18.86
N VAL A 64 14.65 -18.66 18.57
CA VAL A 64 13.90 -19.84 19.02
C VAL A 64 14.54 -21.13 18.46
N TYR A 65 14.80 -21.18 17.16
CA TYR A 65 15.41 -22.34 16.51
C TYR A 65 16.82 -22.62 17.03
N GLN A 66 17.63 -21.59 17.21
CA GLN A 66 18.98 -21.72 17.75
C GLN A 66 18.97 -22.23 19.20
N ASN A 67 18.07 -21.71 20.04
CA ASN A 67 17.93 -22.17 21.42
C ASN A 67 17.41 -23.61 21.50
N ARG A 68 16.52 -24.02 20.59
CA ARG A 68 16.05 -25.40 20.48
C ARG A 68 17.19 -26.35 20.10
N SER A 69 17.98 -26.02 19.10
CA SER A 69 19.14 -26.82 18.68
C SER A 69 20.15 -27.00 19.81
N LYS A 70 20.49 -25.92 20.53
CA LYS A 70 21.36 -25.97 21.72
C LYS A 70 20.82 -26.90 22.81
N LYS A 71 19.50 -26.90 23.05
CA LYS A 71 18.87 -27.80 24.04
C LYS A 71 18.88 -29.27 23.59
N LEU A 72 18.73 -29.52 22.30
CA LEU A 72 18.70 -30.87 21.73
C LEU A 72 20.10 -31.46 21.47
N ASN A 73 21.16 -30.64 21.54
CA ASN A 73 22.52 -31.03 21.17
C ASN A 73 22.60 -31.68 19.77
N ASP A 74 21.76 -31.22 18.84
CA ASP A 74 21.69 -31.76 17.47
C ASP A 74 22.80 -31.23 16.55
N GLY A 75 23.55 -30.21 16.98
CA GLY A 75 24.66 -29.62 16.23
C GLY A 75 24.23 -28.78 15.02
N ILE A 76 22.93 -28.57 14.80
CA ILE A 76 22.41 -27.83 13.64
C ILE A 76 22.79 -26.35 13.73
N GLN A 77 23.51 -25.86 12.72
CA GLN A 77 23.81 -24.43 12.57
C GLN A 77 22.79 -23.80 11.61
N TRP A 78 21.87 -23.02 12.17
CA TRP A 78 20.88 -22.30 11.38
C TRP A 78 21.53 -21.13 10.63
N SER A 79 21.20 -20.99 9.34
CA SER A 79 21.70 -19.89 8.51
C SER A 79 21.10 -18.55 8.94
N ARG A 80 21.93 -17.51 8.97
CA ARG A 80 21.51 -16.12 9.27
C ARG A 80 21.14 -15.31 8.03
N LYS A 81 21.20 -15.91 6.82
CA LYS A 81 21.08 -15.19 5.54
C LYS A 81 19.86 -14.26 5.46
N PHE A 82 18.68 -14.75 5.84
CA PHE A 82 17.46 -13.94 5.83
C PHE A 82 17.38 -12.94 6.99
N VAL A 83 17.88 -13.31 8.17
CA VAL A 83 17.93 -12.46 9.37
C VAL A 83 18.82 -11.24 9.14
N ASP A 84 19.95 -11.44 8.47
CA ASP A 84 20.93 -10.41 8.14
C ASP A 84 20.68 -9.80 6.74
N ASN A 85 19.48 -9.95 6.18
CA ASN A 85 19.12 -9.45 4.85
C ASN A 85 19.32 -7.92 4.76
N ARG A 86 20.19 -7.48 3.87
CA ARG A 86 20.63 -6.07 3.83
C ARG A 86 19.52 -5.10 3.45
N PHE A 87 18.63 -5.52 2.55
CA PHE A 87 17.53 -4.66 2.10
C PHE A 87 16.54 -4.39 3.24
N ILE A 88 16.14 -5.42 4.00
CA ILE A 88 15.17 -5.21 5.08
C ILE A 88 15.75 -4.39 6.24
N LEU A 89 17.04 -4.58 6.56
CA LEU A 89 17.74 -3.77 7.56
C LEU A 89 17.87 -2.30 7.14
N GLN A 90 18.06 -2.02 5.85
CA GLN A 90 18.02 -0.65 5.32
C GLN A 90 16.62 -0.04 5.43
N LEU A 91 15.57 -0.81 5.13
CA LEU A 91 14.20 -0.32 5.25
C LEU A 91 13.82 -0.07 6.72
N GLU A 92 14.17 -0.98 7.63
CA GLU A 92 13.95 -0.84 9.07
C GLU A 92 14.66 0.40 9.65
N SER A 93 15.89 0.66 9.20
CA SER A 93 16.67 1.82 9.65
C SER A 93 16.29 3.13 8.94
N ASN A 94 15.33 3.11 8.02
CA ASN A 94 14.90 4.29 7.28
C ASN A 94 14.22 5.32 8.21
N LYS A 95 14.82 6.51 8.30
CA LYS A 95 14.35 7.57 9.21
C LYS A 95 12.98 8.12 8.83
N GLN A 96 12.70 8.22 7.53
CA GLN A 96 11.43 8.73 7.03
C GLN A 96 10.29 7.77 7.36
N LEU A 97 10.49 6.47 7.13
CA LEU A 97 9.50 5.44 7.49
C LEU A 97 9.19 5.47 8.99
N ARG A 98 10.24 5.43 9.82
CA ARG A 98 10.09 5.42 11.27
C ARG A 98 9.37 6.64 11.80
N ALA A 99 9.81 7.83 11.39
CA ALA A 99 9.18 9.08 11.82
C ALA A 99 7.70 9.14 11.41
N TYR A 100 7.38 8.68 10.20
CA TYR A 100 6.00 8.67 9.72
C TYR A 100 5.12 7.67 10.47
N CYS A 101 5.60 6.44 10.69
CA CYS A 101 4.86 5.44 11.47
C CYS A 101 4.66 5.88 12.93
N ASP A 102 5.66 6.53 13.54
CA ASP A 102 5.55 7.08 14.90
C ASP A 102 4.53 8.23 14.95
N GLU A 103 4.56 9.14 13.97
CA GLU A 103 3.64 10.29 13.88
C GLU A 103 2.18 9.87 13.66
N GLN A 104 1.96 8.91 12.76
CA GLN A 104 0.63 8.39 12.41
C GLN A 104 0.18 7.22 13.31
N ALA A 105 0.99 6.84 14.30
CA ALA A 105 0.75 5.70 15.19
C ALA A 105 0.46 4.38 14.43
N LEU A 106 1.15 4.15 13.31
CA LEU A 106 1.01 2.92 12.51
C LEU A 106 1.80 1.78 13.15
N SER A 107 1.13 0.67 13.44
CA SER A 107 1.73 -0.48 14.10
C SER A 107 1.01 -1.78 13.75
N TRP A 108 1.78 -2.86 13.61
CA TRP A 108 1.26 -4.23 13.46
C TRP A 108 1.20 -4.98 14.80
N ALA A 109 1.45 -4.32 15.94
CA ALA A 109 1.52 -4.95 17.25
C ALA A 109 0.22 -5.70 17.62
N ASP A 110 -0.95 -5.13 17.28
CA ASP A 110 -2.26 -5.75 17.53
C ASP A 110 -2.57 -6.92 16.58
N HIS A 111 -1.71 -7.14 15.57
CA HIS A 111 -1.87 -8.14 14.52
C HIS A 111 -0.62 -9.03 14.39
N GLU A 112 0.10 -9.25 15.50
CA GLU A 112 1.33 -10.06 15.51
C GLU A 112 1.09 -11.50 15.01
N ASP A 113 -0.08 -12.07 15.29
CA ASP A 113 -0.45 -13.42 14.82
C ASP A 113 -0.49 -13.49 13.28
N PHE A 114 -1.02 -12.45 12.62
CA PHE A 114 -0.99 -12.35 11.16
C PHE A 114 0.45 -12.28 10.65
N VAL A 115 1.30 -11.42 11.26
CA VAL A 115 2.72 -11.30 10.89
C VAL A 115 3.45 -12.63 11.05
N ARG A 116 3.17 -13.38 12.12
CA ARG A 116 3.75 -14.70 12.39
C ARG A 116 3.34 -15.72 11.34
N ASN A 117 2.04 -15.79 11.02
CA ASN A 117 1.52 -16.69 10.00
C ASN A 117 2.09 -16.35 8.61
N LEU A 118 2.20 -15.06 8.28
CA LEU A 118 2.83 -14.61 7.05
C LEU A 118 4.30 -15.03 6.98
N TYR A 119 5.06 -14.90 8.08
CA TYR A 119 6.44 -15.39 8.15
C TYR A 119 6.54 -16.90 7.92
N TYR A 120 5.65 -17.72 8.49
CA TYR A 120 5.64 -19.16 8.22
C TYR A 120 5.34 -19.47 6.74
N LYS A 121 4.39 -18.76 6.13
CA LYS A 121 4.13 -18.85 4.68
C LYS A 121 5.38 -18.47 3.86
N VAL A 122 6.18 -17.50 4.32
CA VAL A 122 7.47 -17.15 3.71
C VAL A 122 8.45 -18.33 3.81
N GLU A 123 8.66 -18.91 5.00
CA GLU A 123 9.59 -20.03 5.19
C GLU A 123 9.22 -21.27 4.34
N GLU A 124 7.92 -21.52 4.18
CA GLU A 124 7.42 -22.65 3.41
C GLU A 124 7.54 -22.47 1.89
N SER A 125 7.76 -21.24 1.41
CA SER A 125 7.77 -20.93 0.00
C SER A 125 9.04 -21.41 -0.73
N ASP A 126 8.88 -21.85 -1.98
CA ASP A 126 10.00 -22.39 -2.77
C ASP A 126 11.09 -21.34 -3.05
N PHE A 127 10.70 -20.10 -3.33
CA PHE A 127 11.66 -19.03 -3.61
C PHE A 127 12.45 -18.63 -2.35
N TYR A 128 11.88 -18.76 -1.15
CA TYR A 128 12.62 -18.56 0.10
C TYR A 128 13.62 -19.68 0.31
N LYS A 129 13.22 -20.94 0.11
CA LYS A 129 14.12 -22.10 0.23
C LYS A 129 15.27 -22.02 -0.76
N GLU A 130 14.99 -21.62 -2.00
CA GLU A 130 16.00 -21.37 -3.04
C GLU A 130 16.96 -20.24 -2.63
N TYR A 131 16.43 -19.12 -2.16
CA TYR A 131 17.25 -18.02 -1.62
C TYR A 131 18.14 -18.48 -0.45
N MET A 132 17.61 -19.28 0.48
CA MET A 132 18.37 -19.80 1.63
C MET A 132 19.43 -20.82 1.23
N ALA A 133 19.20 -21.58 0.15
CA ALA A 133 20.14 -22.58 -0.37
C ALA A 133 21.22 -21.99 -1.29
N SER A 134 21.02 -20.78 -1.84
CA SER A 134 22.01 -20.13 -2.70
C SER A 134 23.34 -19.89 -1.96
N GLU A 135 24.45 -20.25 -2.63
CA GLU A 135 25.82 -20.07 -2.15
C GLU A 135 26.24 -18.58 -2.14
N THR A 136 25.62 -17.76 -2.99
CA THR A 136 25.87 -16.32 -3.06
C THR A 136 25.01 -15.56 -2.07
N SER A 137 25.55 -14.46 -1.56
CA SER A 137 24.81 -13.53 -0.69
C SER A 137 25.04 -12.11 -1.19
N THR A 138 24.35 -11.75 -2.25
CA THR A 138 24.40 -10.41 -2.86
C THR A 138 23.20 -9.55 -2.45
N TYR A 139 23.37 -8.23 -2.52
CA TYR A 139 22.30 -7.29 -2.19
C TYR A 139 21.10 -7.46 -3.14
N GLU A 140 21.37 -7.79 -4.40
CA GLU A 140 20.38 -8.05 -5.43
C GLU A 140 19.52 -9.27 -5.08
N GLU A 141 20.12 -10.35 -4.58
CA GLU A 141 19.39 -11.52 -4.08
C GLU A 141 18.52 -11.17 -2.86
N ASP A 142 19.07 -10.40 -1.91
CA ASP A 142 18.34 -9.94 -0.72
C ASP A 142 17.11 -9.11 -1.08
N ARG A 143 17.24 -8.23 -2.07
CA ARG A 143 16.13 -7.40 -2.55
C ARG A 143 15.13 -8.21 -3.36
N GLU A 144 15.60 -9.12 -4.22
CA GLU A 144 14.71 -9.92 -5.07
C GLU A 144 13.86 -10.90 -4.26
N VAL A 145 14.39 -11.52 -3.19
CA VAL A 145 13.58 -12.39 -2.33
C VAL A 145 12.44 -11.60 -1.69
N TRP A 146 12.67 -10.37 -1.21
CA TRP A 146 11.60 -9.51 -0.70
C TRP A 146 10.61 -9.07 -1.76
N ARG A 147 11.08 -8.83 -2.99
CA ARG A 147 10.19 -8.56 -4.13
C ARG A 147 9.27 -9.76 -4.41
N LEU A 148 9.78 -10.99 -4.32
CA LEU A 148 9.00 -12.22 -4.50
C LEU A 148 8.05 -12.47 -3.33
N ILE A 149 8.49 -12.28 -2.08
CA ILE A 149 7.63 -12.33 -0.88
C ILE A 149 6.44 -11.40 -1.08
N TYR A 150 6.69 -10.14 -1.39
CA TYR A 150 5.64 -9.16 -1.55
C TYR A 150 4.69 -9.55 -2.69
N ARG A 151 5.25 -9.84 -3.88
CA ARG A 151 4.44 -10.17 -5.05
C ARG A 151 3.59 -11.43 -4.88
N ARG A 152 4.14 -12.49 -4.28
CA ARG A 152 3.49 -13.81 -4.25
C ARG A 152 2.66 -14.06 -2.99
N LEU A 153 2.99 -13.42 -1.87
CA LEU A 153 2.35 -13.70 -0.58
C LEU A 153 1.57 -12.51 0.00
N ILE A 154 1.74 -11.29 -0.54
CA ILE A 154 1.13 -10.06 0.01
C ILE A 154 0.11 -9.43 -0.96
N VAL A 155 0.41 -9.38 -2.27
CA VAL A 155 -0.46 -8.70 -3.26
C VAL A 155 -1.86 -9.33 -3.31
N ASP A 156 -1.95 -10.64 -3.56
CA ASP A 156 -3.22 -11.36 -3.70
C ASP A 156 -3.60 -12.15 -2.44
N ASN A 157 -3.39 -11.55 -1.26
CA ASN A 157 -3.67 -12.18 0.02
C ASN A 157 -5.02 -11.73 0.57
N GLU A 158 -6.04 -12.60 0.46
CA GLU A 158 -7.41 -12.33 0.90
C GLU A 158 -7.49 -12.03 2.41
N GLU A 159 -6.79 -12.84 3.24
CA GLU A 159 -6.73 -12.64 4.70
C GLU A 159 -6.17 -11.26 5.07
N LEU A 160 -5.19 -10.77 4.31
CA LEU A 160 -4.66 -9.42 4.48
C LEU A 160 -5.67 -8.35 4.05
N SER A 161 -6.37 -8.56 2.93
CA SER A 161 -7.36 -7.60 2.42
C SER A 161 -8.51 -7.42 3.42
N ASP A 162 -9.03 -8.52 3.97
CA ASP A 162 -10.08 -8.49 4.99
C ASP A 162 -9.60 -7.75 6.25
N LEU A 163 -8.38 -8.07 6.71
CA LEU A 163 -7.78 -7.42 7.87
C LEU A 163 -7.60 -5.91 7.66
N LEU A 164 -7.14 -5.49 6.48
CA LEU A 164 -6.95 -4.07 6.16
C LEU A 164 -8.28 -3.32 6.11
N GLU A 165 -9.36 -3.95 5.64
CA GLU A 165 -10.70 -3.38 5.64
C GLU A 165 -11.23 -3.16 7.07
N ASP A 166 -11.02 -4.14 7.96
CA ASP A 166 -11.36 -4.05 9.38
C ASP A 166 -10.59 -2.92 10.09
N ILE A 167 -9.32 -2.70 9.74
CA ILE A 167 -8.50 -1.62 10.30
C ILE A 167 -8.98 -0.26 9.77
N ASN A 168 -9.19 -0.14 8.46
CA ASN A 168 -9.51 1.12 7.83
C ASN A 168 -10.27 0.93 6.52
N VAL A 169 -11.54 1.37 6.52
CA VAL A 169 -12.45 1.32 5.36
C VAL A 169 -11.91 2.01 4.10
N TYR A 170 -10.99 2.97 4.22
CA TYR A 170 -10.42 3.67 3.06
C TYR A 170 -9.40 2.83 2.28
N TRP A 171 -8.85 1.76 2.87
CA TRP A 171 -7.67 1.06 2.35
C TRP A 171 -7.97 -0.01 1.30
N ASN A 172 -9.13 -0.69 1.36
CA ASN A 172 -9.40 -1.83 0.48
C ASN A 172 -9.29 -1.46 -1.01
N ASP A 173 -9.91 -0.34 -1.41
CA ASP A 173 -9.89 0.14 -2.80
C ASP A 173 -8.51 0.62 -3.27
N ASP A 174 -7.62 1.00 -2.35
CA ASP A 174 -6.31 1.55 -2.68
C ASP A 174 -5.22 0.49 -2.78
N LYS A 175 -5.44 -0.69 -2.17
CA LYS A 175 -4.43 -1.72 -1.99
C LYS A 175 -3.72 -2.08 -3.29
N THR A 176 -4.49 -2.35 -4.35
CA THR A 176 -3.95 -2.69 -5.67
C THR A 176 -2.98 -1.63 -6.20
N ILE A 177 -3.34 -0.35 -6.08
CA ILE A 177 -2.51 0.76 -6.54
C ILE A 177 -1.28 0.91 -5.63
N VAL A 178 -1.47 0.86 -4.32
CA VAL A 178 -0.40 0.98 -3.31
C VAL A 178 0.63 -0.14 -3.46
N ASP A 179 0.20 -1.37 -3.72
CA ASP A 179 1.08 -2.52 -3.98
C ASP A 179 2.05 -2.25 -5.13
N THR A 180 1.60 -1.56 -6.18
CA THR A 180 2.51 -1.16 -7.28
C THR A 180 3.59 -0.18 -6.81
N PHE A 181 3.28 0.70 -5.87
CA PHE A 181 4.21 1.69 -5.33
C PHE A 181 5.17 1.08 -4.32
N VAL A 182 4.72 0.12 -3.51
CA VAL A 182 5.60 -0.65 -2.64
C VAL A 182 6.61 -1.45 -3.48
N LEU A 183 6.16 -2.16 -4.51
CA LEU A 183 7.06 -2.88 -5.44
C LEU A 183 8.05 -1.95 -6.14
N LYS A 184 7.62 -0.75 -6.56
CA LYS A 184 8.53 0.27 -7.11
C LYS A 184 9.53 0.77 -6.06
N THR A 185 9.12 0.87 -4.80
CA THR A 185 9.99 1.28 -3.69
C THR A 185 11.07 0.23 -3.47
N ILE A 186 10.71 -1.05 -3.38
CA ILE A 186 11.66 -2.17 -3.29
C ILE A 186 12.71 -2.05 -4.41
N ASN A 187 12.29 -1.87 -5.66
CA ASN A 187 13.20 -1.76 -6.80
C ASN A 187 14.12 -0.53 -6.80
N ARG A 188 13.73 0.56 -6.11
CA ARG A 188 14.53 1.80 -6.03
C ARG A 188 15.69 1.69 -5.05
N PHE A 189 15.60 0.81 -4.06
CA PHE A 189 16.67 0.61 -3.09
C PHE A 189 17.88 -0.09 -3.74
N THR A 190 19.06 0.35 -3.34
CA THR A 190 20.38 -0.14 -3.80
C THR A 190 21.28 -0.39 -2.58
N SER A 191 22.41 -1.06 -2.79
CA SER A 191 23.41 -1.30 -1.72
C SER A 191 23.92 -0.02 -1.06
N GLU A 192 23.88 1.12 -1.76
CA GLU A 192 24.30 2.44 -1.28
C GLU A 192 23.21 3.20 -0.51
N SER A 193 21.97 2.67 -0.48
CA SER A 193 20.85 3.30 0.20
C SER A 193 21.07 3.32 1.71
N ASN A 194 21.25 4.52 2.27
CA ASN A 194 21.47 4.70 3.70
C ASN A 194 20.15 4.98 4.44
N SER A 195 20.22 5.16 5.77
CA SER A 195 19.06 5.46 6.62
C SER A 195 18.26 6.72 6.24
N ALA A 196 18.84 7.62 5.43
CA ALA A 196 18.19 8.83 4.93
C ALA A 196 17.71 8.69 3.47
N PHE A 197 17.74 7.48 2.89
CA PHE A 197 17.25 7.24 1.54
C PHE A 197 15.77 7.66 1.44
N PRO A 198 15.40 8.52 0.48
CA PRO A 198 14.05 9.07 0.42
C PRO A 198 13.05 8.04 -0.09
N LEU A 199 11.98 7.83 0.68
CA LEU A 199 10.81 7.08 0.24
C LEU A 199 10.03 7.87 -0.82
N MET A 200 8.98 7.27 -1.37
CA MET A 200 8.13 8.01 -2.29
C MET A 200 7.43 9.15 -1.52
N PRO A 201 7.49 10.40 -1.99
CA PRO A 201 6.71 11.48 -1.38
C PRO A 201 5.23 11.14 -1.46
N GLU A 202 4.40 11.74 -0.61
CA GLU A 202 2.95 11.53 -0.63
C GLU A 202 2.35 11.81 -2.01
N TYR A 203 2.51 13.04 -2.53
CA TYR A 203 2.11 13.42 -3.88
C TYR A 203 3.25 13.21 -4.88
N LYS A 204 2.94 12.76 -6.10
CA LYS A 204 3.94 12.62 -7.18
C LYS A 204 4.47 13.99 -7.64
N SER A 205 3.62 15.01 -7.61
CA SER A 205 3.93 16.39 -7.98
C SER A 205 3.25 17.34 -7.00
N ASP A 206 3.87 18.47 -6.71
CA ASP A 206 3.31 19.52 -5.85
C ASP A 206 1.95 20.04 -6.37
N THR A 207 1.71 19.89 -7.68
CA THR A 207 0.45 20.28 -8.33
C THR A 207 -0.64 19.23 -8.25
N ASP A 208 -0.36 17.99 -7.82
CA ASP A 208 -1.36 16.91 -7.81
C ASP A 208 -2.40 17.09 -6.70
N ARG A 209 -2.02 17.65 -5.55
CA ARG A 209 -2.98 18.03 -4.49
C ARG A 209 -3.96 19.10 -4.97
N ASP A 210 -3.41 20.12 -5.62
CA ASP A 210 -4.17 21.20 -6.27
C ASP A 210 -5.08 20.67 -7.38
N PHE A 211 -4.62 19.69 -8.15
CA PHE A 211 -5.41 19.04 -9.18
C PHE A 211 -6.61 18.31 -8.58
N ALA A 212 -6.41 17.56 -7.49
CA ALA A 212 -7.49 16.82 -6.82
C ALA A 212 -8.62 17.76 -6.35
N THR A 213 -8.28 18.83 -5.63
CA THR A 213 -9.27 19.79 -5.09
C THR A 213 -9.96 20.58 -6.21
N LYS A 214 -9.21 21.07 -7.21
CA LYS A 214 -9.78 21.80 -8.35
C LYS A 214 -10.70 20.92 -9.19
N LEU A 215 -10.34 19.66 -9.42
CA LEU A 215 -11.16 18.74 -10.19
C LEU A 215 -12.46 18.41 -9.46
N LEU A 216 -12.41 18.13 -8.16
CA LEU A 216 -13.62 17.91 -7.35
C LEU A 216 -14.56 19.11 -7.41
N ARG A 217 -14.03 20.31 -7.12
CA ARG A 217 -14.83 21.53 -7.11
C ARG A 217 -15.49 21.78 -8.45
N ARG A 218 -14.72 21.66 -9.55
CA ARG A 218 -15.25 21.82 -10.91
C ARG A 218 -16.33 20.79 -11.23
N ALA A 219 -16.13 19.54 -10.82
CA ALA A 219 -17.13 18.50 -11.01
C ALA A 219 -18.43 18.86 -10.27
N ILE A 220 -18.36 19.23 -8.99
CA ILE A 220 -19.55 19.59 -8.20
C ILE A 220 -20.24 20.84 -8.79
N THR A 221 -19.51 21.94 -9.00
CA THR A 221 -20.11 23.20 -9.46
C THR A 221 -20.60 23.14 -10.91
N GLY A 222 -19.96 22.32 -11.74
CA GLY A 222 -20.30 22.13 -13.15
C GLY A 222 -21.33 21.03 -13.39
N HIS A 223 -21.87 20.40 -12.35
CA HIS A 223 -22.68 19.19 -12.47
C HIS A 223 -23.87 19.35 -13.44
N GLU A 224 -24.62 20.46 -13.35
CA GLU A 224 -25.74 20.73 -14.26
C GLU A 224 -25.28 20.89 -15.72
N TYR A 225 -24.19 21.62 -15.93
CA TYR A 225 -23.61 21.81 -17.26
C TYR A 225 -23.18 20.48 -17.87
N PHE A 226 -22.43 19.67 -17.13
CA PHE A 226 -21.97 18.37 -17.60
C PHE A 226 -23.15 17.41 -17.84
N SER A 227 -24.15 17.42 -16.97
CA SER A 227 -25.36 16.60 -17.14
C SER A 227 -26.13 16.97 -18.40
N SER A 228 -26.28 18.27 -18.69
CA SER A 228 -26.89 18.74 -19.94
C SER A 228 -26.05 18.36 -21.16
N LEU A 229 -24.73 18.49 -21.08
CA LEU A 229 -23.83 18.15 -22.18
C LEU A 229 -23.87 16.65 -22.50
N ILE A 230 -23.82 15.79 -21.48
CA ILE A 230 -23.96 14.34 -21.62
C ILE A 230 -25.32 14.02 -22.25
N GLY A 231 -26.40 14.58 -21.71
CA GLY A 231 -27.76 14.35 -22.20
C GLY A 231 -27.95 14.73 -23.67
N SER A 232 -27.36 15.86 -24.10
CA SER A 232 -27.41 16.31 -25.50
C SER A 232 -26.66 15.40 -26.48
N ASN A 233 -25.67 14.65 -26.00
CA ASN A 233 -24.85 13.76 -26.81
C ASN A 233 -25.30 12.29 -26.76
N THR A 234 -26.15 11.91 -25.81
CA THR A 234 -26.76 10.57 -25.74
C THR A 234 -28.02 10.46 -26.59
N ARG A 235 -27.84 10.22 -27.90
CA ARG A 235 -28.94 10.01 -28.84
C ARG A 235 -29.60 8.64 -28.62
N GLY A 236 -30.93 8.63 -28.48
CA GLY A 236 -31.72 7.40 -28.33
C GLY A 236 -31.76 6.81 -26.92
N TRP A 237 -31.06 7.41 -25.95
CA TRP A 237 -31.09 7.05 -24.55
C TRP A 237 -31.72 8.19 -23.73
N ASP A 238 -32.57 7.83 -22.76
CA ASP A 238 -33.01 8.79 -21.75
C ASP A 238 -31.83 9.05 -20.80
N PRO A 239 -31.36 10.30 -20.64
CA PRO A 239 -30.23 10.62 -19.77
C PRO A 239 -30.44 10.19 -18.31
N ASN A 240 -31.70 10.07 -17.87
CA ASN A 240 -32.04 9.58 -16.52
C ASN A 240 -31.92 8.05 -16.37
N ARG A 241 -31.78 7.31 -17.48
CA ARG A 241 -31.57 5.85 -17.49
C ARG A 241 -30.09 5.44 -17.52
N ILE A 242 -29.18 6.40 -17.65
CA ILE A 242 -27.75 6.14 -17.56
C ILE A 242 -27.41 5.93 -16.07
N ALA A 243 -26.71 4.83 -15.77
CA ALA A 243 -26.30 4.55 -14.41
C ALA A 243 -25.49 5.72 -13.83
N LEU A 244 -25.65 5.97 -12.52
CA LEU A 244 -24.99 7.09 -11.86
C LEU A 244 -23.46 7.01 -11.98
N MET A 245 -22.90 5.80 -11.87
CA MET A 245 -21.46 5.55 -12.04
C MET A 245 -20.96 5.98 -13.41
N ASP A 246 -21.65 5.59 -14.48
CA ASP A 246 -21.24 5.96 -15.86
C ASP A 246 -21.30 7.47 -16.08
N ARG A 247 -22.33 8.14 -15.53
CA ARG A 247 -22.45 9.61 -15.58
C ARG A 247 -21.28 10.29 -14.86
N ILE A 248 -20.89 9.78 -13.70
CA ILE A 248 -19.75 10.31 -12.93
C ILE A 248 -18.44 10.15 -13.70
N ILE A 249 -18.22 8.97 -14.31
CA ILE A 249 -17.03 8.71 -15.12
C ILE A 249 -16.98 9.68 -16.31
N LEU A 250 -18.10 9.89 -17.01
CA LEU A 250 -18.20 10.84 -18.12
C LEU A 250 -18.01 12.30 -17.67
N GLN A 251 -18.44 12.66 -16.46
CA GLN A 251 -18.28 14.00 -15.91
C GLN A 251 -16.83 14.30 -15.49
N LEU A 252 -16.07 13.28 -15.10
CA LEU A 252 -14.68 13.41 -14.65
C LEU A 252 -13.63 13.21 -15.76
N GLY A 253 -14.03 12.59 -16.88
CA GLY A 253 -13.19 12.34 -18.06
C GLY A 253 -12.91 13.60 -18.88
#